data_AF-A0A7W9PQI9-F1
#
_entry.id   AF-A0A7W9PQI9-F1
#
_cell.length_a   1.000
_cell.length_b   1.000
_cell.length_c   1.000
_cell.angle_alpha   90.00
_cell.angle_beta   90.00
_cell.angle_gamma   90.00
#
_symmetry.space_group_name_H-M   'P 1'
#
loop_
_entity.id
_entity.type
_entity.pdbx_description
1 polymer ?
#
loop_
_entity_poly.entity_id
_entity_poly.type
_entity_poly.pdbx_seq_one_letter_code
_entity_poly.pdbx_strand_id
1 'polypeptide(L)'
;MLQNSRREVLDLVGRTYRIHETGRTVNPDSYFLRFPEKPDSRIIALPAFLGPEAGVAGIKWIASFPENTRSGAPRASAVLVLNDYGTGHPVACLEAAAISSARTAASAALAAATLRPEGHRGKTIAVVGAGVIARNICDYLNAADCVPDTYLVHDLHEPSGQALVEHLRTTQAVPASFTPDLATALAADTVVFATTALKPYVTTPFEPGQLVLHISLRDLAPEVVLRAQNILDDVDHCLKADTSPHLAEQATGSRDFVTGTLAGVLGGEVVPDRGRPVIFSPFGLGVLDLAVGAFVLEQARRDGTAVEIPDFFGETRRW
;
A
#
# COMPACT_ATOMS: atom_id res chain seq x y z
N MET A 1 -10.07 -13.57 9.44
CA MET A 1 -9.00 -13.03 10.30
C MET A 1 -8.72 -11.57 10.01
N LEU A 2 -7.98 -11.20 8.94
CA LEU A 2 -7.58 -9.80 8.67
C LEU A 2 -8.74 -8.78 8.60
N GLN A 3 -9.92 -9.17 8.11
CA GLN A 3 -11.10 -8.29 8.07
C GLN A 3 -11.61 -7.90 9.47
N ASN A 4 -11.45 -8.78 10.46
CA ASN A 4 -11.92 -8.54 11.83
C ASN A 4 -10.85 -7.83 12.69
N SER A 5 -9.60 -7.79 12.23
CA SER A 5 -8.46 -7.21 12.95
C SER A 5 -7.92 -5.95 12.27
N ARG A 6 -8.73 -5.21 11.50
CA ARG A 6 -8.26 -4.04 10.72
C ARG A 6 -7.59 -2.98 11.59
N ARG A 7 -8.11 -2.69 12.79
CA ARG A 7 -7.51 -1.74 13.74
C ARG A 7 -6.16 -2.24 14.27
N GLU A 8 -6.05 -3.52 14.63
CA GLU A 8 -4.77 -4.11 15.04
C GLU A 8 -3.73 -4.08 13.93
N VAL A 9 -4.15 -4.32 12.68
CA VAL A 9 -3.26 -4.24 11.50
C VAL A 9 -2.82 -2.80 11.24
N LEU A 10 -3.70 -1.79 11.43
CA LEU A 10 -3.33 -0.38 11.36
C LEU A 10 -2.24 -0.05 12.38
N ASP A 11 -2.44 -0.42 13.65
CA ASP A 11 -1.47 -0.17 14.71
C ASP A 11 -0.15 -0.90 14.45
N LEU A 12 -0.21 -2.14 13.96
CA LEU A 12 0.96 -2.93 13.61
C LEU A 12 1.76 -2.29 12.48
N VAL A 13 1.11 -1.83 11.41
CA VAL A 13 1.77 -1.13 10.29
C VAL A 13 2.38 0.18 10.78
N GLY A 14 1.66 0.96 11.59
CA GLY A 14 2.17 2.22 12.16
C GLY A 14 3.37 2.01 13.08
N ARG A 15 3.40 0.94 13.89
CA ARG A 15 4.58 0.57 14.68
C ARG A 15 5.73 0.11 13.80
N THR A 16 5.46 -0.69 12.78
CA THR A 16 6.49 -1.23 11.87
C THR A 16 7.19 -0.10 11.11
N TYR A 17 6.45 0.92 10.66
CA TYR A 17 7.04 2.13 10.07
C TYR A 17 8.01 2.83 11.04
N ARG A 18 7.62 3.05 12.29
CA ARG A 18 8.50 3.68 13.29
C ARG A 18 9.75 2.86 13.59
N ILE A 19 9.62 1.53 13.68
CA ILE A 19 10.78 0.65 13.89
C ILE A 19 11.72 0.71 12.68
N HIS A 20 11.18 0.70 11.47
CA HIS A 20 11.94 0.79 10.23
C HIS A 20 12.72 2.11 10.13
N GLU A 21 12.07 3.25 10.43
CA GLU A 21 12.70 4.58 10.45
C GLU A 21 13.93 4.63 11.38
N THR A 22 13.88 3.91 12.51
CA THR A 22 15.02 3.84 13.45
C THR A 22 16.15 2.90 13.00
N GLY A 23 16.09 2.34 11.79
CA GLY A 23 17.11 1.41 11.27
C GLY A 23 17.15 0.04 11.95
N ARG A 24 16.10 -0.32 12.69
CA ARG A 24 16.01 -1.59 13.44
C ARG A 24 15.46 -2.76 12.63
N THR A 25 15.07 -2.53 11.38
CA THR A 25 14.70 -3.55 10.41
C THR A 25 15.66 -3.53 9.23
N VAL A 26 15.65 -4.59 8.40
CA VAL A 26 16.37 -4.62 7.13
C VAL A 26 15.36 -4.83 6.02
N ASN A 27 15.33 -3.91 5.05
CA ASN A 27 14.46 -3.95 3.89
C ASN A 27 15.30 -3.74 2.61
N PRO A 28 15.93 -4.80 2.07
CA PRO A 28 16.69 -4.71 0.83
C PRO A 28 15.81 -4.31 -0.36
N ASP A 29 16.47 -4.03 -1.49
CA ASP A 29 15.78 -3.71 -2.73
C ASP A 29 14.85 -4.82 -3.21
N SER A 30 13.72 -4.39 -3.77
CA SER A 30 12.78 -5.26 -4.45
C SER A 30 13.37 -5.72 -5.79
N TYR A 31 13.37 -7.04 -6.04
CA TYR A 31 13.84 -7.60 -7.30
C TYR A 31 12.67 -7.92 -8.23
N PHE A 32 12.68 -7.32 -9.42
CA PHE A 32 11.63 -7.47 -10.42
C PHE A 32 12.01 -8.51 -11.48
N LEU A 33 11.34 -9.66 -11.45
CA LEU A 33 11.31 -10.58 -12.59
C LEU A 33 10.33 -10.04 -13.63
N ARG A 34 10.86 -9.65 -14.79
CA ARG A 34 10.09 -9.10 -15.93
C ARG A 34 10.15 -10.06 -17.11
N PHE A 35 9.11 -10.02 -17.92
CA PHE A 35 8.96 -10.87 -19.10
C PHE A 35 8.95 -9.98 -20.36
N PRO A 36 9.95 -10.08 -21.26
CA PRO A 36 9.99 -9.27 -22.47
C PRO A 36 8.70 -9.37 -23.32
N GLU A 37 8.09 -10.54 -23.37
CA GLU A 37 6.87 -10.83 -24.15
C GLU A 37 5.58 -10.40 -23.41
N LYS A 38 5.67 -10.05 -22.12
CA LYS A 38 4.55 -9.58 -21.28
C LYS A 38 4.99 -8.36 -20.45
N PRO A 39 5.19 -7.19 -21.08
CA PRO A 39 5.80 -6.02 -20.43
C PRO A 39 4.95 -5.41 -19.30
N ASP A 40 3.66 -5.73 -19.24
CA ASP A 40 2.72 -5.33 -18.19
C ASP A 40 2.75 -6.25 -16.95
N SER A 41 3.41 -7.41 -17.09
CA SER A 41 3.42 -8.50 -16.12
C SER A 41 4.77 -8.61 -15.43
N ARG A 42 4.75 -8.99 -14.15
CA ARG A 42 5.95 -9.09 -13.32
C ARG A 42 5.76 -9.99 -12.11
N ILE A 43 6.87 -10.46 -11.56
CA ILE A 43 6.92 -11.05 -10.23
C ILE A 43 7.97 -10.33 -9.40
N ILE A 44 7.69 -10.04 -8.14
CA ILE A 44 8.55 -9.23 -7.28
C ILE A 44 8.94 -10.04 -6.05
N ALA A 45 10.24 -10.11 -5.79
CA ALA A 45 10.82 -10.61 -4.55
C ALA A 45 11.06 -9.44 -3.61
N LEU A 46 10.45 -9.49 -2.43
CA LEU A 46 10.61 -8.52 -1.35
C LEU A 46 11.11 -9.25 -0.09
N PRO A 47 12.42 -9.54 0.02
CA PRO A 47 12.99 -10.06 1.25
C PRO A 47 13.01 -8.96 2.33
N ALA A 48 12.92 -9.36 3.59
CA ALA A 48 13.03 -8.43 4.72
C ALA A 48 13.42 -9.15 6.02
N PHE A 49 13.76 -8.36 7.03
CA PHE A 49 13.99 -8.79 8.40
C PHE A 49 13.39 -7.77 9.37
N LEU A 50 12.54 -8.23 10.29
CA LEU A 50 11.85 -7.37 11.28
C LEU A 50 12.71 -6.95 12.47
N GLY A 51 13.98 -7.39 12.50
CA GLY A 51 14.89 -7.13 13.61
C GLY A 51 14.90 -8.26 14.65
N PRO A 52 15.92 -8.27 15.53
CA PRO A 52 16.16 -9.37 16.45
C PRO A 52 15.07 -9.52 17.53
N GLU A 53 14.39 -8.43 17.91
CA GLU A 53 13.29 -8.47 18.88
C GLU A 53 12.08 -9.26 18.36
N ALA A 54 11.77 -9.10 17.06
CA ALA A 54 10.70 -9.86 16.41
C ALA A 54 11.17 -11.28 16.02
N GLY A 55 12.46 -11.46 15.72
CA GLY A 55 13.04 -12.75 15.38
C GLY A 55 12.53 -13.34 14.05
N VAL A 56 11.98 -12.52 13.17
CA VAL A 56 11.37 -12.97 11.90
C VAL A 56 12.08 -12.34 10.71
N ALA A 57 12.64 -13.19 9.86
CA ALA A 57 13.05 -12.86 8.50
C ALA A 57 12.08 -13.51 7.50
N GLY A 58 12.18 -13.16 6.23
CA GLY A 58 11.37 -13.82 5.22
C GLY A 58 11.35 -13.10 3.89
N ILE A 59 10.44 -13.54 3.03
CA ILE A 59 10.27 -12.99 1.69
C ILE A 59 8.82 -13.08 1.25
N LYS A 60 8.32 -11.97 0.69
CA LYS A 60 7.11 -11.99 -0.14
C LYS A 60 7.51 -12.20 -1.59
N TRP A 61 6.90 -13.18 -2.23
CA TRP A 61 6.99 -13.43 -3.66
C TRP A 61 5.62 -13.18 -4.28
N ILE A 62 5.47 -12.04 -4.97
CA ILE A 62 4.17 -11.56 -5.47
C ILE A 62 4.17 -11.39 -6.99
N ALA A 63 3.25 -12.08 -7.65
CA ALA A 63 2.99 -11.95 -9.08
C ALA A 63 1.95 -10.85 -9.35
N SER A 64 2.07 -10.17 -10.49
CA SER A 64 1.11 -9.21 -11.00
C SER A 64 0.93 -9.42 -12.50
N PHE A 65 -0.24 -9.92 -12.90
CA PHE A 65 -0.63 -10.21 -14.27
C PHE A 65 -1.98 -9.52 -14.56
N PRO A 66 -1.98 -8.28 -15.08
CA PRO A 66 -3.19 -7.48 -15.30
C PRO A 66 -4.29 -8.22 -16.07
N GLU A 67 -3.92 -8.95 -17.13
CA GLU A 67 -4.87 -9.66 -18.00
C GLU A 67 -5.66 -10.79 -17.32
N ASN A 68 -5.27 -11.26 -16.13
CA ASN A 68 -6.01 -12.28 -15.39
C ASN A 68 -7.46 -11.86 -15.09
N THR A 69 -7.73 -10.55 -14.98
CA THR A 69 -9.07 -10.04 -14.70
C THR A 69 -10.06 -10.36 -15.81
N ARG A 70 -9.60 -10.53 -17.06
CA ARG A 70 -10.45 -10.89 -18.20
C ARG A 70 -11.02 -12.30 -18.09
N SER A 71 -10.34 -13.19 -17.37
CA SER A 71 -10.83 -14.53 -17.05
C SER A 71 -11.43 -14.62 -15.63
N GLY A 72 -11.68 -13.49 -14.98
CA GLY A 72 -12.21 -13.41 -13.61
C GLY A 72 -11.21 -13.77 -12.51
N ALA A 73 -9.95 -14.01 -12.85
CA ALA A 73 -8.91 -14.32 -11.88
C ALA A 73 -8.31 -13.03 -11.28
N PRO A 74 -7.84 -13.05 -10.02
CA PRO A 74 -7.14 -11.92 -9.44
C PRO A 74 -5.88 -11.56 -10.25
N ARG A 75 -5.65 -10.25 -10.41
CA ARG A 75 -4.41 -9.72 -11.01
C ARG A 75 -3.17 -10.17 -10.24
N ALA A 76 -3.26 -10.22 -8.91
CA ALA A 76 -2.13 -10.52 -8.05
C ALA A 76 -2.34 -11.81 -7.27
N SER A 77 -1.29 -12.61 -7.16
CA SER A 77 -1.18 -13.78 -6.30
C SER A 77 0.17 -13.73 -5.61
N ALA A 78 0.25 -14.16 -4.35
CA ALA A 78 1.50 -14.11 -3.62
C ALA A 78 1.62 -15.23 -2.61
N VAL A 79 2.88 -15.59 -2.33
CA VAL A 79 3.25 -16.37 -1.15
C VAL A 79 4.16 -15.53 -0.27
N LEU A 80 4.07 -15.76 1.04
CA LEU A 80 4.98 -15.23 2.04
C LEU A 80 5.61 -16.39 2.78
N VAL A 81 6.93 -16.48 2.69
CA VAL A 81 7.73 -17.40 3.49
C VAL A 81 8.28 -16.64 4.68
N LEU A 82 8.01 -17.15 5.88
CA LEU A 82 8.59 -16.65 7.12
C LEU A 82 9.70 -17.60 7.55
N ASN A 83 10.81 -17.03 8.02
CA ASN A 83 11.98 -17.74 8.51
C ASN A 83 12.23 -17.37 9.97
N ASP A 84 12.62 -18.37 10.75
CA ASP A 84 13.16 -18.15 12.10
C ASP A 84 14.54 -17.49 11.99
N TYR A 85 14.75 -16.38 12.70
CA TYR A 85 16.02 -15.65 12.65
C TYR A 85 17.19 -16.44 13.24
N GLY A 86 16.95 -17.23 14.30
CA GLY A 86 18.01 -17.96 14.99
C GLY A 86 18.62 -19.08 14.16
N THR A 87 17.81 -19.71 13.32
CA THR A 87 18.18 -20.92 12.59
C THR A 87 18.15 -20.77 11.06
N GLY A 88 17.45 -19.75 10.55
CA GLY A 88 17.21 -19.54 9.13
C GLY A 88 16.15 -20.48 8.53
N HIS A 89 15.62 -21.44 9.29
CA HIS A 89 14.63 -22.38 8.77
C HIS A 89 13.30 -21.69 8.43
N PRO A 90 12.66 -22.03 7.30
CA PRO A 90 11.30 -21.58 7.03
C PRO A 90 10.34 -22.17 8.07
N VAL A 91 9.51 -21.33 8.65
CA VAL A 91 8.53 -21.69 9.70
C VAL A 91 7.09 -21.55 9.24
N ALA A 92 6.84 -20.89 8.11
CA ALA A 92 5.51 -20.80 7.51
C ALA A 92 5.58 -20.46 6.01
N CYS A 93 4.59 -20.93 5.26
CA CYS A 93 4.26 -20.50 3.91
C CYS A 93 2.79 -20.05 3.89
N LEU A 94 2.55 -18.77 3.62
CA LEU A 94 1.24 -18.13 3.72
C LEU A 94 0.78 -17.61 2.34
N GLU A 95 -0.53 -17.70 2.05
CA GLU A 95 -1.14 -16.89 0.99
C GLU A 95 -0.98 -15.41 1.36
N ALA A 96 -0.44 -14.61 0.44
CA ALA A 96 0.00 -13.25 0.77
C ALA A 96 -0.61 -12.14 -0.08
N ALA A 97 -1.53 -12.43 -1.02
CA ALA A 97 -2.26 -11.38 -1.72
C ALA A 97 -3.17 -10.62 -0.74
N ALA A 98 -3.85 -11.34 0.17
CA ALA A 98 -4.65 -10.72 1.22
C ALA A 98 -3.80 -9.90 2.21
N ILE A 99 -2.64 -10.45 2.63
CA ILE A 99 -1.67 -9.76 3.50
C ILE A 99 -1.16 -8.47 2.82
N SER A 100 -0.70 -8.58 1.57
CA SER A 100 -0.19 -7.44 0.81
C SER A 100 -1.26 -6.37 0.61
N SER A 101 -2.51 -6.77 0.37
CA SER A 101 -3.60 -5.80 0.25
C SER A 101 -3.93 -5.13 1.59
N ALA A 102 -3.97 -5.89 2.69
CA ALA A 102 -4.24 -5.36 4.02
C ALA A 102 -3.18 -4.34 4.47
N ARG A 103 -1.88 -4.65 4.36
CA ARG A 103 -0.81 -3.72 4.73
C ARG A 103 -0.76 -2.47 3.85
N THR A 104 -1.12 -2.60 2.57
CA THR A 104 -1.21 -1.47 1.63
C THR A 104 -2.34 -0.53 2.04
N ALA A 105 -3.53 -1.10 2.30
CA ALA A 105 -4.70 -0.37 2.76
C ALA A 105 -4.48 0.31 4.11
N ALA A 106 -3.83 -0.39 5.05
CA ALA A 106 -3.44 0.17 6.34
C ALA A 106 -2.47 1.34 6.20
N SER A 107 -1.48 1.26 5.29
CA SER A 107 -0.56 2.38 5.03
C SER A 107 -1.29 3.61 4.49
N ALA A 108 -2.21 3.42 3.53
CA ALA A 108 -3.02 4.51 2.99
C ALA A 108 -3.92 5.14 4.05
N ALA A 109 -4.54 4.32 4.90
CA ALA A 109 -5.42 4.81 5.96
C ALA A 109 -4.64 5.52 7.09
N LEU A 110 -3.44 5.05 7.46
CA LEU A 110 -2.55 5.76 8.38
C LEU A 110 -2.12 7.12 7.82
N ALA A 111 -1.79 7.18 6.53
CA ALA A 111 -1.47 8.44 5.86
C ALA A 111 -2.67 9.39 5.85
N ALA A 112 -3.87 8.91 5.53
CA ALA A 112 -5.09 9.72 5.63
C ALA A 112 -5.37 10.20 7.06
N ALA A 113 -5.18 9.34 8.05
CA ALA A 113 -5.39 9.68 9.44
C ALA A 113 -4.46 10.80 9.93
N THR A 114 -3.25 10.89 9.38
CA THR A 114 -2.20 11.79 9.87
C THR A 114 -2.00 13.04 9.03
N LEU A 115 -2.23 12.94 7.72
CA LEU A 115 -1.93 14.00 6.74
C LEU A 115 -3.15 14.85 6.35
N ARG A 116 -4.38 14.46 6.75
CA ARG A 116 -5.57 15.23 6.40
C ARG A 116 -5.61 16.59 7.11
N PRO A 117 -5.83 17.71 6.38
CA PRO A 117 -5.72 19.05 6.96
C PRO A 117 -6.76 19.41 8.04
N GLU A 118 -7.97 18.83 8.00
CA GLU A 118 -9.10 19.18 8.88
C GLU A 118 -9.45 18.11 9.93
N GLY A 119 -8.57 17.12 10.14
CA GLY A 119 -8.90 15.93 10.93
C GLY A 119 -9.69 14.90 10.11
N HIS A 120 -10.03 13.77 10.72
CA HIS A 120 -10.55 12.59 9.99
C HIS A 120 -11.86 12.82 9.23
N ARG A 121 -12.58 13.93 9.48
CA ARG A 121 -13.81 14.30 8.78
C ARG A 121 -13.51 15.29 7.67
N GLY A 122 -13.83 14.91 6.44
CA GLY A 122 -13.67 15.76 5.26
C GLY A 122 -14.74 15.39 4.24
N LYS A 123 -15.08 16.33 3.36
CA LYS A 123 -16.33 16.29 2.60
C LYS A 123 -16.33 15.18 1.55
N THR A 124 -15.28 15.09 0.74
CA THR A 124 -15.24 14.16 -0.39
C THR A 124 -13.94 13.37 -0.46
N ILE A 125 -14.04 12.03 -0.56
CA ILE A 125 -12.93 11.17 -0.98
C ILE A 125 -13.23 10.65 -2.40
N ALA A 126 -12.39 11.00 -3.35
CA ALA A 126 -12.41 10.40 -4.68
C ALA A 126 -11.52 9.17 -4.74
N VAL A 127 -11.97 8.13 -5.45
CA VAL A 127 -11.21 6.90 -5.71
C VAL A 127 -11.07 6.72 -7.21
N VAL A 128 -9.83 6.74 -7.68
CA VAL A 128 -9.43 6.55 -9.08
C VAL A 128 -8.84 5.15 -9.24
N GLY A 129 -9.58 4.28 -9.94
CA GLY A 129 -9.33 2.84 -10.01
C GLY A 129 -10.06 2.08 -8.91
N ALA A 130 -11.03 1.27 -9.29
CA ALA A 130 -12.02 0.61 -8.43
C ALA A 130 -11.74 -0.90 -8.25
N GLY A 131 -10.46 -1.26 -8.14
CA GLY A 131 -10.02 -2.65 -7.91
C GLY A 131 -10.05 -3.09 -6.44
N VAL A 132 -9.55 -4.30 -6.18
CA VAL A 132 -9.46 -4.90 -4.83
C VAL A 132 -8.68 -4.02 -3.84
N ILE A 133 -7.61 -3.35 -4.32
CA ILE A 133 -6.82 -2.45 -3.48
C ILE A 133 -7.65 -1.24 -3.03
N ALA A 134 -8.38 -0.60 -3.93
CA ALA A 134 -9.28 0.52 -3.62
C ALA A 134 -10.35 0.13 -2.61
N ARG A 135 -11.04 -0.99 -2.84
CA ARG A 135 -12.04 -1.52 -1.89
C ARG A 135 -11.44 -1.67 -0.49
N ASN A 136 -10.27 -2.29 -0.39
CA ASN A 136 -9.63 -2.52 0.89
C ASN A 136 -9.11 -1.22 1.52
N ILE A 137 -8.64 -0.24 0.74
CA ILE A 137 -8.29 1.10 1.25
C ILE A 137 -9.52 1.75 1.89
N CYS A 138 -10.67 1.75 1.22
CA CYS A 138 -11.90 2.31 1.80
C CYS A 138 -12.33 1.61 3.09
N ASP A 139 -12.19 0.28 3.16
CA ASP A 139 -12.47 -0.47 4.38
C ASP A 139 -11.54 -0.07 5.56
N TYR A 140 -10.26 0.16 5.27
CA TYR A 140 -9.28 0.59 6.27
C TYR A 140 -9.41 2.07 6.64
N LEU A 141 -9.84 2.93 5.70
CA LEU A 141 -10.21 4.32 6.01
C LEU A 141 -11.36 4.34 7.01
N ASN A 142 -12.40 3.52 6.79
CA ASN A 142 -13.49 3.37 7.75
C ASN A 142 -13.01 2.83 9.11
N ALA A 143 -12.13 1.82 9.11
CA ALA A 143 -11.55 1.30 10.36
C ALA A 143 -10.64 2.30 11.10
N ALA A 144 -10.06 3.26 10.39
CA ALA A 144 -9.26 4.37 10.93
C ALA A 144 -10.11 5.62 11.24
N ASP A 145 -11.44 5.49 11.24
CA ASP A 145 -12.40 6.59 11.48
C ASP A 145 -12.26 7.78 10.49
N CYS A 146 -11.64 7.53 9.33
CA CYS A 146 -11.47 8.48 8.22
C CYS A 146 -12.63 8.38 7.22
N VAL A 147 -13.85 8.60 7.70
CA VAL A 147 -15.09 8.48 6.92
C VAL A 147 -15.46 9.83 6.29
N PRO A 148 -15.70 9.91 4.96
CA PRO A 148 -16.10 11.15 4.30
C PRO A 148 -17.62 11.37 4.35
N ASP A 149 -18.06 12.59 4.01
CA ASP A 149 -19.49 12.86 3.78
C ASP A 149 -19.98 12.15 2.52
N THR A 150 -19.12 12.03 1.50
CA THR A 150 -19.39 11.24 0.29
C THR A 150 -18.12 10.67 -0.34
N TYR A 151 -18.26 9.54 -1.00
CA TYR A 151 -17.29 9.02 -1.95
C TYR A 151 -17.66 9.38 -3.39
N LEU A 152 -16.64 9.58 -4.23
CA LEU A 152 -16.78 9.72 -5.67
C LEU A 152 -15.85 8.71 -6.35
N VAL A 153 -16.39 7.81 -7.17
CA VAL A 153 -15.60 6.74 -7.79
C VAL A 153 -15.43 7.01 -9.28
N HIS A 154 -14.19 6.95 -9.74
CA HIS A 154 -13.83 7.03 -11.15
C HIS A 154 -13.06 5.77 -11.55
N ASP A 155 -13.47 5.14 -12.65
CA ASP A 155 -12.77 4.03 -13.28
C ASP A 155 -13.03 4.05 -14.79
N LEU A 156 -12.05 3.61 -15.59
CA LEU A 156 -12.22 3.42 -17.03
C LEU A 156 -13.17 2.26 -17.34
N HIS A 157 -13.29 1.31 -16.42
CA HIS A 157 -14.26 0.23 -16.45
C HIS A 157 -15.44 0.55 -15.51
N GLU A 158 -16.47 1.19 -16.08
CA GLU A 158 -17.67 1.62 -15.35
C GLU A 158 -18.28 0.53 -14.44
N PRO A 159 -18.42 -0.75 -14.87
CA PRO A 159 -18.94 -1.80 -13.98
C PRO A 159 -18.12 -2.00 -12.70
N SER A 160 -16.79 -1.88 -12.75
CA SER A 160 -15.94 -1.91 -11.55
C SER A 160 -16.19 -0.70 -10.66
N GLY A 161 -16.32 0.49 -11.26
CA GLY A 161 -16.67 1.71 -10.54
C GLY A 161 -17.99 1.59 -9.79
N GLN A 162 -19.05 1.11 -10.47
CA GLN A 162 -20.36 0.89 -9.87
C GLN A 162 -20.33 -0.18 -8.77
N ALA A 163 -19.56 -1.25 -8.95
CA ALA A 163 -19.40 -2.28 -7.92
C ALA A 163 -18.75 -1.73 -6.64
N LEU A 164 -17.78 -0.82 -6.75
CA LEU A 164 -17.20 -0.15 -5.59
C LEU A 164 -18.20 0.82 -4.94
N VAL A 165 -18.96 1.59 -5.72
CA VAL A 165 -20.04 2.45 -5.20
C VAL A 165 -21.04 1.65 -4.37
N GLU A 166 -21.47 0.49 -4.88
CA GLU A 166 -22.40 -0.38 -4.16
C GLU A 166 -21.78 -0.96 -2.89
N HIS A 167 -20.52 -1.39 -2.93
CA HIS A 167 -19.79 -1.85 -1.74
C HIS A 167 -19.77 -0.77 -0.65
N LEU A 168 -19.48 0.49 -1.01
CA LEU A 168 -19.40 1.60 -0.06
C LEU A 168 -20.76 1.90 0.58
N ARG A 169 -21.82 1.94 -0.22
CA ARG A 169 -23.19 2.17 0.26
C ARG A 169 -23.67 1.05 1.18
N THR A 170 -23.38 -0.21 0.84
CA THR A 170 -23.86 -1.38 1.59
C THR A 170 -23.07 -1.68 2.85
N THR A 171 -21.75 -1.54 2.81
CA THR A 171 -20.88 -1.95 3.92
C THR A 171 -20.54 -0.81 4.89
N GLN A 172 -20.56 0.44 4.42
CA GLN A 172 -20.20 1.60 5.23
C GLN A 172 -21.38 2.57 5.45
N ALA A 173 -22.49 2.39 4.74
CA ALA A 173 -23.65 3.30 4.78
C ALA A 173 -23.29 4.77 4.46
N VAL A 174 -22.26 4.98 3.62
CA VAL A 174 -21.80 6.31 3.19
C VAL A 174 -22.35 6.61 1.80
N PRO A 175 -22.80 7.85 1.51
CA PRO A 175 -23.10 8.29 0.15
C PRO A 175 -21.92 8.04 -0.78
N ALA A 176 -22.19 7.47 -1.95
CA ALA A 176 -21.19 7.23 -2.98
C ALA A 176 -21.81 7.41 -4.36
N SER A 177 -21.07 7.90 -5.33
CA SER A 177 -21.51 7.99 -6.74
C SER A 177 -20.36 7.68 -7.68
N PHE A 178 -20.70 7.29 -8.92
CA PHE A 178 -19.73 7.10 -9.99
C PHE A 178 -19.63 8.37 -10.84
N THR A 179 -18.43 8.70 -11.32
CA THR A 179 -18.18 9.71 -12.35
C THR A 179 -17.32 9.15 -13.49
N PRO A 180 -17.71 9.34 -14.76
CA PRO A 180 -16.85 9.04 -15.89
C PRO A 180 -15.79 10.13 -16.13
N ASP A 181 -15.94 11.30 -15.53
CA ASP A 181 -14.99 12.41 -15.69
C ASP A 181 -13.92 12.38 -14.59
N LEU A 182 -12.67 12.17 -15.02
CA LEU A 182 -11.51 12.20 -14.15
C LEU A 182 -11.32 13.58 -13.50
N ALA A 183 -11.56 14.68 -14.21
CA ALA A 183 -11.32 16.02 -13.67
C ALA A 183 -12.20 16.29 -12.45
N THR A 184 -13.47 15.86 -12.49
CA THR A 184 -14.37 15.89 -11.33
C THR A 184 -13.82 15.09 -10.15
N ALA A 185 -13.24 13.90 -10.38
CA ALA A 185 -12.64 13.10 -9.31
C ALA A 185 -11.39 13.78 -8.70
N LEU A 186 -10.55 14.41 -9.53
CA LEU A 186 -9.32 15.08 -9.09
C LEU A 186 -9.59 16.32 -8.22
N ALA A 187 -10.80 16.89 -8.27
CA ALA A 187 -11.19 18.06 -7.47
C ALA A 187 -11.58 17.74 -6.02
N ALA A 188 -11.61 16.47 -5.61
CA ALA A 188 -11.98 16.08 -4.25
C ALA A 188 -10.92 16.45 -3.20
N ASP A 189 -11.34 16.64 -1.94
CA ASP A 189 -10.43 16.98 -0.83
C ASP A 189 -9.35 15.89 -0.61
N THR A 190 -9.71 14.64 -0.88
CA THR A 190 -8.77 13.52 -0.87
C THR A 190 -8.95 12.68 -2.12
N VAL A 191 -7.84 12.39 -2.81
CA VAL A 191 -7.84 11.56 -4.03
C VAL A 191 -7.01 10.31 -3.79
N VAL A 192 -7.63 9.14 -3.95
CA VAL A 192 -6.97 7.83 -3.85
C VAL A 192 -6.72 7.30 -5.24
N PHE A 193 -5.45 7.10 -5.60
CA PHE A 193 -5.08 6.39 -6.82
C PHE A 193 -4.74 4.94 -6.50
N ALA A 194 -5.48 4.01 -7.10
CA ALA A 194 -5.27 2.57 -7.00
C ALA A 194 -5.41 1.88 -8.37
N THR A 195 -4.83 2.50 -9.39
CA THR A 195 -4.94 2.07 -10.79
C THR A 195 -3.92 0.99 -11.16
N THR A 196 -3.91 0.61 -12.44
CA THR A 196 -2.88 -0.23 -13.05
C THR A 196 -2.07 0.54 -14.09
N ALA A 197 -2.01 1.87 -13.99
CA ALA A 197 -1.25 2.71 -14.92
C ALA A 197 0.22 2.28 -14.98
N LEU A 198 0.76 2.26 -16.20
CA LEU A 198 2.18 1.97 -16.45
C LEU A 198 3.01 3.25 -16.60
N LYS A 199 2.37 4.39 -16.86
CA LYS A 199 2.99 5.69 -17.07
C LYS A 199 2.06 6.79 -16.55
N PRO A 200 2.62 7.93 -16.12
CA PRO A 200 1.84 9.10 -15.73
C PRO A 200 0.81 9.54 -16.77
N TYR A 201 -0.36 9.96 -16.30
CA TYR A 201 -1.45 10.49 -17.13
C TYR A 201 -2.13 11.72 -16.50
N VAL A 202 -1.90 12.00 -15.22
CA VAL A 202 -2.39 13.19 -14.54
C VAL A 202 -1.31 14.27 -14.56
N THR A 203 -1.61 15.37 -15.25
CA THR A 203 -0.74 16.57 -15.35
C THR A 203 -1.30 17.78 -14.60
N THR A 204 -2.57 17.71 -14.17
CA THR A 204 -3.22 18.76 -13.40
C THR A 204 -2.62 18.83 -11.99
N PRO A 205 -2.14 20.00 -11.53
CA PRO A 205 -1.67 20.16 -10.16
C PRO A 205 -2.83 20.06 -9.17
N PHE A 206 -2.52 19.65 -7.94
CA PHE A 206 -3.46 19.67 -6.83
C PHE A 206 -3.40 21.01 -6.10
N GLU A 207 -4.51 21.38 -5.47
CA GLU A 207 -4.71 22.62 -4.74
C GLU A 207 -4.31 22.49 -3.26
N PRO A 208 -3.96 23.60 -2.59
CA PRO A 208 -3.77 23.64 -1.15
C PRO A 208 -4.90 22.95 -0.37
N GLY A 209 -4.54 22.16 0.63
CA GLY A 209 -5.51 21.39 1.42
C GLY A 209 -5.92 20.04 0.83
N GLN A 210 -5.56 19.72 -0.42
CA GLN A 210 -5.79 18.37 -0.94
C GLN A 210 -4.78 17.36 -0.41
N LEU A 211 -5.27 16.16 -0.10
CA LEU A 211 -4.45 14.97 0.16
C LEU A 211 -4.55 13.98 -1.00
N VAL A 212 -3.42 13.52 -1.51
CA VAL A 212 -3.36 12.50 -2.55
C VAL A 212 -2.72 11.22 -1.99
N LEU A 213 -3.51 10.15 -1.91
CA LEU A 213 -3.02 8.81 -1.60
C LEU A 213 -2.64 8.12 -2.91
N HIS A 214 -1.37 8.25 -3.30
CA HIS A 214 -0.85 7.80 -4.58
C HIS A 214 -0.30 6.37 -4.51
N ILE A 215 -1.20 5.39 -4.39
CA ILE A 215 -0.87 3.99 -4.07
C ILE A 215 -0.38 3.20 -5.30
N SER A 216 -0.87 3.52 -6.50
CA SER A 216 -0.43 2.88 -7.75
C SER A 216 0.91 3.40 -8.30
N LEU A 217 1.38 4.55 -7.78
CA LEU A 217 2.70 5.15 -7.97
C LEU A 217 3.05 5.62 -9.39
N ARG A 218 2.16 5.50 -10.37
CA ARG A 218 2.45 5.79 -11.79
C ARG A 218 1.42 6.68 -12.43
N ASP A 219 0.63 7.38 -11.63
CA ASP A 219 -0.51 8.15 -12.11
C ASP A 219 -0.11 9.60 -12.41
N LEU A 220 0.86 10.14 -11.66
CA LEU A 220 1.16 11.58 -11.60
C LEU A 220 2.39 11.93 -12.44
N ALA A 221 2.30 13.00 -13.23
CA ALA A 221 3.46 13.50 -13.97
C ALA A 221 4.49 14.16 -13.02
N PRO A 222 5.79 14.17 -13.38
CA PRO A 222 6.84 14.80 -12.56
C PRO A 222 6.50 16.22 -12.10
N GLU A 223 5.94 17.05 -12.98
CA GLU A 223 5.54 18.43 -12.66
C GLU A 223 4.45 18.54 -11.59
N VAL A 224 3.61 17.51 -11.44
CA VAL A 224 2.60 17.44 -10.37
C VAL A 224 3.28 17.10 -9.04
N VAL A 225 4.18 16.12 -9.04
CA VAL A 225 4.99 15.72 -7.87
C VAL A 225 5.80 16.91 -7.35
N LEU A 226 6.47 17.64 -8.25
CA LEU A 226 7.34 18.78 -7.90
C LEU A 226 6.59 19.99 -7.31
N ARG A 227 5.27 20.11 -7.54
CA ARG A 227 4.46 21.20 -6.99
C ARG A 227 3.90 20.91 -5.60
N ALA A 228 3.91 19.65 -5.17
CA ALA A 228 3.35 19.22 -3.89
C ALA A 228 4.41 19.00 -2.80
N GLN A 229 3.95 18.73 -1.59
CA GLN A 229 4.75 18.14 -0.53
C GLN A 229 4.70 16.62 -0.67
N ASN A 230 5.85 15.96 -0.71
CA ASN A 230 5.93 14.53 -0.98
C ASN A 230 6.34 13.77 0.28
N ILE A 231 5.40 12.99 0.80
CA ILE A 231 5.60 12.07 1.92
C ILE A 231 5.73 10.66 1.35
N LEU A 232 6.80 9.97 1.68
CA LEU A 232 7.10 8.62 1.18
C LEU A 232 7.01 7.60 2.32
N ASP A 233 6.90 6.31 2.01
CA ASP A 233 7.04 5.25 3.03
C ASP A 233 8.50 4.93 3.33
N ASP A 234 9.34 4.89 2.29
CA ASP A 234 10.79 4.85 2.31
C ASP A 234 11.32 5.65 1.10
N VAL A 235 12.28 6.55 1.31
CA VAL A 235 12.77 7.46 0.26
C VAL A 235 13.48 6.68 -0.86
N ASP A 236 14.41 5.81 -0.50
CA ASP A 236 15.22 5.08 -1.47
C ASP A 236 14.39 4.07 -2.24
N HIS A 237 13.42 3.43 -1.59
CA HIS A 237 12.56 2.44 -2.21
C HIS A 237 11.54 3.10 -3.15
N CYS A 238 11.02 4.27 -2.80
CA CYS A 238 10.10 5.03 -3.65
C CYS A 238 10.74 5.61 -4.91
N LEU A 239 12.02 5.95 -4.89
CA LEU A 239 12.75 6.56 -6.00
C LEU A 239 13.36 5.52 -6.95
N LYS A 240 12.57 4.51 -7.34
CA LYS A 240 12.99 3.42 -8.23
C LYS A 240 11.86 2.99 -9.18
N ALA A 241 12.20 2.14 -10.14
CA ALA A 241 11.24 1.41 -10.99
C ALA A 241 10.22 2.29 -11.73
N ASP A 242 10.62 3.50 -12.14
CA ASP A 242 9.81 4.48 -12.87
C ASP A 242 8.47 4.81 -12.16
N THR A 243 8.50 4.89 -10.83
CA THR A 243 7.44 5.54 -10.07
C THR A 243 7.44 7.05 -10.34
N SER A 244 6.34 7.72 -10.04
CA SER A 244 6.24 9.18 -10.27
C SER A 244 7.28 9.98 -9.46
N PRO A 245 7.59 9.64 -8.18
CA PRO A 245 8.73 10.22 -7.47
C PRO A 245 10.07 9.96 -8.17
N HIS A 246 10.34 8.74 -8.65
CA HIS A 246 11.57 8.43 -9.38
C HIS A 246 11.70 9.25 -10.67
N LEU A 247 10.61 9.41 -11.42
CA LEU A 247 10.58 10.24 -12.62
C LEU A 247 10.83 11.73 -12.29
N ALA A 248 10.38 12.21 -11.13
CA ALA A 248 10.68 13.57 -10.66
C ALA A 248 12.16 13.75 -10.28
N GLU A 249 12.77 12.76 -9.64
CA GLU A 249 14.23 12.75 -9.39
C GLU A 249 15.00 12.74 -10.71
N GLN A 250 14.64 11.88 -11.66
CA GLN A 250 15.28 11.84 -12.98
C GLN A 250 15.16 13.18 -13.74
N ALA A 251 14.01 13.84 -13.65
CA ALA A 251 13.76 15.10 -14.34
C ALA A 251 14.55 16.28 -13.74
N THR A 252 14.85 16.25 -12.44
CA THR A 252 15.50 17.36 -11.73
C THR A 252 16.96 17.09 -11.36
N GLY A 253 17.37 15.83 -11.33
CA GLY A 253 18.65 15.40 -10.77
C GLY A 253 18.76 15.60 -9.25
N SER A 254 17.65 15.85 -8.55
CA SER A 254 17.62 16.14 -7.11
C SER A 254 16.46 15.45 -6.41
N ARG A 255 16.59 15.28 -5.08
CA ARG A 255 15.55 14.77 -4.17
C ARG A 255 14.93 15.86 -3.29
N ASP A 256 15.23 17.14 -3.54
CA ASP A 256 14.76 18.27 -2.70
C ASP A 256 13.23 18.40 -2.62
N PHE A 257 12.50 17.77 -3.54
CA PHE A 257 11.03 17.71 -3.53
C PHE A 257 10.46 16.74 -2.47
N VAL A 258 11.29 15.87 -1.89
CA VAL A 258 10.90 14.94 -0.83
C VAL A 258 10.81 15.69 0.49
N THR A 259 9.59 15.75 1.05
CA THR A 259 9.33 16.46 2.31
C THR A 259 9.67 15.60 3.52
N GLY A 260 9.50 14.28 3.43
CA GLY A 260 9.86 13.35 4.50
C GLY A 260 9.20 11.98 4.35
N THR A 261 9.24 11.19 5.41
CA THR A 261 8.60 9.86 5.46
C THR A 261 7.32 9.89 6.28
N LEU A 262 6.42 8.92 6.05
CA LEU A 262 5.23 8.74 6.88
C LEU A 262 5.62 8.44 8.33
N ALA A 263 6.72 7.73 8.57
CA ALA A 263 7.22 7.49 9.92
C ALA A 263 7.70 8.79 10.61
N GLY A 264 8.39 9.68 9.89
CA GLY A 264 8.75 11.01 10.38
C GLY A 264 7.52 11.85 10.75
N VAL A 265 6.44 11.75 9.97
CA VAL A 265 5.14 12.39 10.31
C VAL A 265 4.53 11.75 11.56
N LEU A 266 4.52 10.42 11.65
CA LEU A 266 4.02 9.67 12.80
C LEU A 266 4.82 9.91 14.09
N GLY A 267 6.07 10.36 13.97
CA GLY A 267 6.96 10.76 15.06
C GLY A 267 6.92 12.25 15.40
N GLY A 268 6.27 13.07 14.56
CA GLY A 268 6.22 14.53 14.72
C GLY A 268 7.48 15.28 14.25
N GLU A 269 8.42 14.58 13.60
CA GLU A 269 9.65 15.15 13.03
C GLU A 269 9.36 15.89 11.73
N VAL A 270 8.35 15.44 10.99
CA VAL A 270 7.89 16.04 9.74
C VAL A 270 6.48 16.59 9.94
N VAL A 271 6.29 17.89 9.73
CA VAL A 271 4.98 18.55 9.80
C VAL A 271 4.70 19.19 8.44
N PRO A 272 3.80 18.61 7.63
CA PRO A 272 3.44 19.19 6.34
C PRO A 272 2.81 20.59 6.48
N ASP A 273 3.19 21.49 5.59
CA ASP A 273 2.60 22.81 5.42
C ASP A 273 1.16 22.71 4.88
N ARG A 274 0.19 23.23 5.61
CA ARG A 274 -1.22 23.18 5.19
C ARG A 274 -1.54 24.06 3.98
N GLY A 275 -0.67 25.02 3.65
CA GLY A 275 -0.80 25.88 2.48
C GLY A 275 -0.48 25.20 1.14
N ARG A 276 -0.14 23.92 1.14
CA ARG A 276 0.26 23.16 -0.06
C ARG A 276 -0.41 21.78 -0.11
N PRO A 277 -0.67 21.22 -1.30
CA PRO A 277 -1.14 19.83 -1.41
C PRO A 277 -0.09 18.85 -0.87
N VAL A 278 -0.56 17.73 -0.34
CA VAL A 278 0.28 16.64 0.15
C VAL A 278 0.05 15.39 -0.70
N ILE A 279 1.12 14.79 -1.19
CA ILE A 279 1.10 13.50 -1.88
C ILE A 279 1.79 12.48 -0.99
N PHE A 280 1.07 11.42 -0.63
CA PHE A 280 1.65 10.23 -0.02
C PHE A 280 1.87 9.15 -1.08
N SER A 281 3.12 8.74 -1.29
CA SER A 281 3.48 7.66 -2.21
C SER A 281 4.17 6.53 -1.44
N PRO A 282 3.50 5.37 -1.22
CA PRO A 282 4.12 4.21 -0.63
C PRO A 282 4.55 3.16 -1.68
N PHE A 283 5.85 2.86 -1.81
CA PHE A 283 6.31 1.78 -2.70
C PHE A 283 5.82 0.41 -2.22
N GLY A 284 5.77 0.23 -0.90
CA GLY A 284 5.49 -1.03 -0.23
C GLY A 284 6.76 -1.74 0.21
N LEU A 285 6.86 -1.94 1.52
CA LEU A 285 8.05 -2.50 2.15
C LEU A 285 7.81 -3.97 2.54
N GLY A 286 8.82 -4.83 2.32
CA GLY A 286 8.77 -6.24 2.71
C GLY A 286 8.59 -6.41 4.22
N VAL A 287 9.11 -5.49 5.03
CA VAL A 287 8.91 -5.48 6.49
C VAL A 287 7.42 -5.40 6.87
N LEU A 288 6.59 -4.68 6.11
CA LEU A 288 5.15 -4.62 6.39
C LEU A 288 4.46 -5.94 6.08
N ASP A 289 4.91 -6.63 5.03
CA ASP A 289 4.38 -7.95 4.67
C ASP A 289 4.76 -8.98 5.74
N LEU A 290 6.00 -8.97 6.24
CA LEU A 290 6.44 -9.83 7.34
C LEU A 290 5.69 -9.56 8.64
N ALA A 291 5.50 -8.28 9.00
CA ALA A 291 4.81 -7.91 10.23
C ALA A 291 3.38 -8.46 10.24
N VAL A 292 2.62 -8.20 9.17
CA VAL A 292 1.24 -8.70 9.05
C VAL A 292 1.20 -10.23 8.87
N GLY A 293 2.17 -10.82 8.17
CA GLY A 293 2.28 -12.28 8.05
C GLY A 293 2.54 -12.98 9.37
N ALA A 294 3.45 -12.46 10.19
CA ALA A 294 3.74 -12.97 11.52
C ALA A 294 2.51 -12.89 12.43
N PHE A 295 1.78 -11.76 12.38
CA PHE A 295 0.50 -11.60 13.07
C PHE A 295 -0.53 -12.66 12.65
N VAL A 296 -0.70 -12.89 11.34
CA VAL A 296 -1.61 -13.92 10.82
C VAL A 296 -1.21 -15.33 11.28
N LEU A 297 0.08 -15.67 11.22
CA LEU A 297 0.58 -16.96 11.69
C LEU A 297 0.32 -17.16 13.18
N GLU A 298 0.60 -16.14 14.00
CA GLU A 298 0.42 -16.21 15.44
C GLU A 298 -1.05 -16.40 15.81
N GLN A 299 -1.95 -15.65 15.15
CA GLN A 299 -3.38 -15.81 15.35
C GLN A 299 -3.89 -17.18 14.87
N ALA A 300 -3.41 -17.67 13.73
CA ALA A 300 -3.79 -19.00 13.25
C ALA A 300 -3.35 -20.12 14.21
N ARG A 301 -2.18 -19.98 14.84
CA ARG A 301 -1.70 -20.89 15.89
C ARG A 301 -2.57 -20.81 17.14
N ARG A 302 -2.90 -19.60 17.62
CA ARG A 302 -3.80 -19.40 18.77
C ARG A 302 -5.17 -20.03 18.56
N ASP A 303 -5.71 -19.88 17.35
CA ASP A 303 -7.04 -20.37 16.99
C ASP A 303 -7.04 -21.87 16.61
N GLY A 304 -5.88 -22.54 16.58
CA GLY A 304 -5.76 -23.94 16.16
C GLY A 304 -6.08 -24.17 14.68
N THR A 305 -5.96 -23.14 13.84
CA THR A 305 -6.25 -23.17 12.40
C THR A 305 -4.99 -23.25 11.52
N ALA A 306 -3.81 -23.15 12.12
CA ALA A 306 -2.54 -23.40 11.43
C ALA A 306 -2.44 -24.87 11.03
N VAL A 307 -2.06 -25.12 9.77
CA VAL A 307 -1.82 -26.47 9.25
C VAL A 307 -0.33 -26.78 9.32
N GLU A 308 0.03 -27.78 10.10
CA GLU A 308 1.39 -28.31 10.15
C GLU A 308 1.65 -29.21 8.96
N ILE A 309 2.81 -29.05 8.33
CA ILE A 309 3.28 -29.98 7.29
C ILE A 309 4.34 -30.87 7.97
N PRO A 310 3.99 -32.11 8.36
CA PRO A 310 4.92 -33.00 9.02
C PRO A 310 6.07 -33.36 8.07
N ASP A 311 7.25 -33.60 8.65
CA ASP A 311 8.44 -34.06 7.93
C ASP A 311 8.83 -33.17 6.74
N PHE A 312 8.54 -31.86 6.82
CA PHE A 312 8.89 -30.90 5.76
C PHE A 312 10.40 -30.86 5.48
N PHE A 313 11.23 -30.97 6.52
CA PHE A 313 12.67 -31.09 6.39
C PHE A 313 13.07 -32.56 6.40
N GLY A 314 13.61 -33.05 5.27
CA GLY A 314 14.10 -34.43 5.17
C GLY A 314 15.29 -34.75 6.09
N GLU A 315 16.08 -33.74 6.46
CA GLU A 315 17.19 -33.86 7.41
C GLU A 315 17.07 -32.77 8.48
N THR A 316 16.88 -33.17 9.74
CA THR A 316 16.81 -32.26 10.90
C THR A 316 18.07 -32.30 11.76
N ARG A 317 19.02 -33.15 11.38
CA ARG A 317 20.35 -33.27 11.99
C ARG A 317 21.39 -33.18 10.88
N ARG A 318 22.54 -32.62 11.23
CA ARG A 318 23.67 -32.49 10.29
C ARG A 318 24.34 -33.83 9.96
N TRP A 319 24.08 -34.88 10.76
CA TRP A 319 24.59 -36.26 10.61
C TRP A 319 23.67 -37.25 11.32
#